data_AF-A0A7V3A3L4-F1
#
_entry.id   AF-A0A7V3A3L4-F1
#
_cell.length_a   1.000
_cell.length_b   1.000
_cell.length_c   1.000
_cell.angle_alpha   90.00
_cell.angle_beta   90.00
_cell.angle_gamma   90.00
#
_symmetry.space_group_name_H-M   'P 1'
#
loop_
_entity.id
_entity.type
_entity.pdbx_description
1 polymer ?
#
loop_
_entity_poly.entity_id
_entity_poly.type
_entity_poly.pdbx_seq_one_letter_code
_entity_poly.pdbx_strand_id
1 'polypeptide(L)' 'MAKKSVGSPKKTGTASSNPTRPTLEQLQEEIRAKAHEMYLRRISSGEPGDDLSDWLRAEAEIKQKYNL' A
#
# COMPACT_ATOMS: atom_id res chain seq x y z
N MET A 1 16.70 15.88 28.97
CA MET A 1 17.23 16.71 27.85
C MET A 1 17.92 15.81 26.84
N ALA A 2 17.35 15.61 25.65
CA ALA A 2 18.08 15.48 24.37
C ALA A 2 17.06 15.22 23.26
N LYS A 3 17.11 16.09 22.25
CA LYS A 3 16.22 16.19 21.10
C LYS A 3 16.96 15.55 19.92
N LYS A 4 16.31 14.72 19.11
CA LYS A 4 16.72 14.51 17.71
C LYS A 4 15.49 14.55 16.81
N SER A 5 15.42 15.69 16.12
CA SER A 5 14.60 15.97 14.94
C SER A 5 15.19 15.26 13.73
N VAL A 6 14.34 14.70 12.87
CA VAL A 6 14.47 14.78 11.40
C VAL A 6 13.09 14.51 10.78
N GLY A 7 12.55 15.51 10.10
CA GLY A 7 11.35 15.38 9.30
C GLY A 7 11.64 15.02 7.84
N SER A 8 10.64 14.37 7.22
CA SER A 8 10.17 14.52 5.83
C SER A 8 11.07 14.03 4.68
N PRO A 9 10.50 13.37 3.63
CA PRO A 9 9.51 14.01 2.77
C PRO A 9 8.30 13.15 2.34
N LYS A 10 7.14 13.83 2.30
CA LYS A 10 6.22 13.91 1.14
C LYS A 10 5.84 12.59 0.45
N LYS A 11 4.65 12.07 0.76
CA LYS A 11 3.76 11.54 -0.29
C LYS A 11 2.62 12.54 -0.51
N THR A 12 2.81 13.33 -1.55
CA THR A 12 1.75 13.97 -2.32
C THR A 12 0.71 12.93 -2.70
N GLY A 13 -0.55 13.22 -2.40
CA GLY A 13 -1.68 12.37 -2.76
C GLY A 13 -3.00 13.07 -2.49
N THR A 14 -3.12 14.35 -2.85
CA THR A 14 -4.43 14.96 -3.11
C THR A 14 -5.00 14.30 -4.36
N ALA A 15 -5.88 13.33 -4.18
CA ALA A 15 -6.82 12.91 -5.20
C ALA A 15 -8.22 12.84 -4.58
N SER A 16 -8.76 14.03 -4.34
CA SER A 16 -10.21 14.21 -4.33
C SER A 16 -10.69 14.14 -5.77
N SER A 17 -11.57 13.19 -6.10
CA SER A 17 -12.86 13.47 -6.75
C SER A 17 -13.42 12.26 -7.51
N ASN A 18 -14.63 11.88 -7.12
CA ASN A 18 -15.67 11.14 -7.84
C ASN A 18 -15.60 9.58 -7.88
N PRO A 19 -16.66 8.88 -7.39
CA PRO A 19 -16.69 7.43 -7.31
C PRO A 19 -17.24 6.86 -8.62
N THR A 20 -16.40 6.29 -9.48
CA THR A 20 -16.91 5.25 -10.40
C THR A 20 -15.88 4.20 -10.74
N ARG A 21 -14.62 4.53 -11.09
CA ARG A 21 -13.56 3.54 -11.32
C ARG A 21 -12.17 4.15 -11.06
N PRO A 22 -11.25 3.44 -10.39
CA PRO A 22 -9.89 3.91 -10.19
C PRO A 22 -9.15 3.90 -11.53
N THR A 23 -8.22 4.84 -11.71
CA THR A 23 -7.28 4.77 -12.83
C THR A 23 -6.27 3.63 -12.59
N LEU A 24 -5.63 3.14 -13.66
CA LEU A 24 -4.61 2.09 -13.54
C LEU A 24 -3.48 2.47 -12.58
N GLU A 25 -3.06 3.74 -12.60
CA GLU A 25 -2.05 4.27 -11.69
C GLU A 25 -2.51 4.23 -10.23
N GLN A 26 -3.75 4.66 -9.95
CA GLN A 26 -4.32 4.59 -8.59
C GLN A 26 -4.44 3.14 -8.11
N LEU A 27 -4.86 2.23 -9.00
CA LEU A 27 -4.96 0.81 -8.69
C LEU A 27 -3.58 0.25 -8.32
N GLN A 28 -2.56 0.48 -9.15
CA GLN A 28 -1.19 0.03 -8.88
C GLN A 28 -0.62 0.63 -7.58
N GLU A 29 -0.92 1.89 -7.30
CA GLU A 29 -0.43 2.56 -6.11
C GLU A 29 -1.10 2.00 -4.84
N GLU A 30 -2.41 1.72 -4.87
CA GLU A 30 -3.12 1.01 -3.79
C GLU A 30 -2.58 -0.41 -3.59
N ILE A 31 -2.37 -1.17 -4.67
CA ILE A 31 -1.81 -2.53 -4.60
C ILE A 31 -0.41 -2.50 -3.98
N ARG A 32 0.44 -1.58 -4.43
CA ARG A 32 1.80 -1.41 -3.89
C ARG A 32 1.77 -1.04 -2.41
N ALA A 33 0.91 -0.10 -2.02
CA ALA A 33 0.78 0.31 -0.63
C ALA A 33 0.33 -0.88 0.25
N LYS A 34 -0.69 -1.61 -0.19
CA LYS A 34 -1.25 -2.76 0.51
C LYS A 34 -0.25 -3.92 0.61
N ALA A 35 0.47 -4.24 -0.46
CA ALA A 35 1.51 -5.27 -0.47
C ALA A 35 2.65 -4.91 0.51
N HIS A 36 3.06 -3.64 0.53
CA HIS A 36 4.08 -3.17 1.46
C HIS A 36 3.61 -3.23 2.93
N GLU A 37 2.35 -2.93 3.22
CA GLU A 37 1.78 -3.13 4.56
C GLU A 37 1.79 -4.61 4.98
N MET A 38 1.46 -5.53 4.06
CA MET A 38 1.53 -6.98 4.31
C MET A 38 2.96 -7.42 4.62
N TYR A 39 3.93 -6.97 3.82
CA TYR A 39 5.36 -7.19 4.07
C TYR A 39 5.76 -6.67 5.46
N LEU A 40 5.46 -5.42 5.79
CA LEU A 40 5.81 -4.84 7.09
C LEU A 40 5.19 -5.62 8.25
N ARG A 41 3.92 -6.03 8.13
CA ARG A 41 3.23 -6.82 9.13
C ARG A 41 3.88 -8.19 9.32
N ARG A 42 4.32 -8.81 8.23
CA ARG A 42 5.01 -10.09 8.21
C ARG A 42 6.39 -10.01 8.86
N ILE A 43 7.19 -9.00 8.49
CA ILE A 43 8.47 -8.70 9.12
C ILE A 43 8.29 -8.42 10.61
N SER A 44 7.26 -7.66 10.99
CA SER A 44 6.95 -7.37 12.38
C SER A 44 6.49 -8.60 13.17
N SER A 45 5.87 -9.58 12.52
CA SER A 45 5.34 -10.80 13.17
C SER A 45 6.33 -11.98 13.09
N GLY A 46 7.42 -11.85 12.34
CA GLY A 46 8.37 -12.94 12.08
C GLY A 46 7.79 -14.06 11.22
N GLU A 47 6.74 -13.78 10.45
CA GLU A 47 6.04 -14.78 9.65
C GLU A 47 6.85 -15.10 8.37
N PRO A 48 7.04 -16.38 8.00
CA PRO A 48 7.79 -16.75 6.81
C PRO A 48 7.10 -16.27 5.53
N GLY A 49 7.88 -16.05 4.45
CA GLY A 49 8.12 -14.76 3.73
C GLY A 49 8.31 -14.78 2.20
N ASP A 50 7.47 -14.15 1.36
CA ASP A 50 7.69 -13.84 -0.07
C ASP A 50 6.90 -12.57 -0.47
N ASP A 51 7.60 -11.57 -1.00
CA ASP A 51 7.01 -10.32 -1.50
C ASP A 51 6.00 -10.54 -2.64
N LEU A 52 6.23 -11.54 -3.50
CA LEU A 52 5.34 -11.85 -4.61
C LEU A 52 3.96 -12.29 -4.11
N SER A 53 3.94 -13.11 -3.06
CA SER A 53 2.71 -13.58 -2.44
C SER A 53 1.92 -12.43 -1.83
N ASP A 54 2.62 -11.50 -1.16
CA ASP A 54 2.00 -10.30 -0.58
C ASP A 54 1.44 -9.36 -1.66
N TRP A 55 2.14 -9.24 -2.79
CA TRP A 55 1.68 -8.48 -3.95
C TRP A 55 0.44 -9.08 -4.62
N LEU A 56 0.43 -10.40 -4.88
CA LEU A 56 -0.73 -11.08 -5.47
C LEU A 56 -1.97 -10.98 -4.58
N ARG A 57 -1.79 -11.07 -3.26
CA ARG A 57 -2.86 -10.97 -2.27
C ARG A 57 -3.43 -9.55 -2.22
N ALA A 58 -2.55 -8.55 -2.22
CA ALA A 58 -2.93 -7.15 -2.35
C ALA A 58 -3.67 -6.86 -3.67
N GLU A 59 -3.16 -7.39 -4.79
CA GLU A 59 -3.80 -7.24 -6.09
C GLU A 59 -5.22 -7.80 -6.10
N ALA A 60 -5.39 -9.02 -5.59
CA ALA A 60 -6.69 -9.66 -5.49
C ALA A 60 -7.68 -8.86 -4.62
N GLU A 61 -7.25 -8.35 -3.47
CA GLU A 61 -8.09 -7.51 -2.60
C GLU A 61 -8.51 -6.22 -3.30
N ILE A 62 -7.59 -5.53 -3.96
CA ILE A 62 -7.89 -4.27 -4.64
C ILE A 62 -8.77 -4.49 -5.87
N LYS A 63 -8.51 -5.52 -6.68
CA LYS A 63 -9.40 -5.91 -7.79
C LYS A 63 -10.81 -6.21 -7.31
N GLN A 64 -10.96 -6.95 -6.20
CA GLN A 64 -12.27 -7.22 -5.59
C GLN A 64 -12.95 -5.94 -5.07
N LYS A 65 -12.22 -5.05 -4.41
CA LYS A 65 -12.73 -3.75 -3.91
C LYS A 65 -13.35 -2.92 -5.04
N TYR A 66 -12.77 -2.99 -6.24
CA TYR A 66 -13.25 -2.27 -7.42
C TYR A 66 -14.14 -3.11 -8.35
N ASN A 67 -14.41 -4.35 -7.97
CA ASN A 67 -15.24 -5.30 -8.70
C ASN A 67 -14.83 -5.44 -10.19
N LEU A 68 -13.51 -5.45 -10.42
CA LEU A 68 -12.84 -5.60 -11.71
C LEU A 68 -12.78 -7.05 -12.19
#